data_AF-A0A7R9LDE2-F1
#
_entry.id   AF-A0A7R9LDE2-F1
#
_cell.length_a   1.000
_cell.length_b   1.000
_cell.length_c   1.000
_cell.angle_alpha   90.00
_cell.angle_beta   90.00
_cell.angle_gamma   90.00
#
_symmetry.space_group_name_H-M   'P 1'
#
loop_
_entity.id
_entity.type
_entity.pdbx_description
1 polymer ?
#
loop_
_entity_poly.entity_id
_entity_poly.type
_entity_poly.pdbx_seq_one_letter_code
_entity_poly.pdbx_strand_id
1 'polypeptide(L)'
;MGATDRKRVIDQLEYYFSDVNLMNDHFMRRVAHKNNGCKTSHSIASHLPFMAFNDISSPTGLPMKTLMRFRRLNALVNNSMDVLTDAVKNSSSDLIETNDTIDGIRRKPCKPLPQMSDQLMASVDERTVYAKGFPKEATVAELIQWAQRFDGFVSLQIGRHRSGRRFSGSLFMTFTDKCLADKMRNQLGVKYNDNELQMETKLEYNFRTKAFINVQKLKSQPKTNGVSNGLSAKDLIPDKSVVIKIMGLKRSVSTDRLKKFFTPYGKVVYCGRHPDGHCLVQFANSLDTLNGLSAIMAPTNGGIDPKMVINGQEVSAQVLSGDEEKQFWIVANHKKSVRSKRREKLNHKKDRKRTASQTGDQSAKRLAQN
;
A
#
# COMPACT_ATOMS: atom_id res chain seq x y z
N MET A 1 -41.81 -10.23 5.55
CA MET A 1 -40.57 -9.60 6.08
C MET A 1 -40.83 -8.12 6.34
N GLY A 2 -40.31 -7.52 7.42
CA GLY A 2 -40.42 -6.08 7.65
C GLY A 2 -39.57 -5.26 6.67
N ALA A 3 -39.86 -3.96 6.50
CA ALA A 3 -39.10 -3.09 5.58
C ALA A 3 -37.61 -3.00 5.95
N THR A 4 -37.30 -2.92 7.24
CA THR A 4 -35.92 -2.89 7.78
C THR A 4 -35.15 -4.16 7.46
N ASP A 5 -35.79 -5.33 7.59
CA ASP A 5 -35.16 -6.61 7.31
C ASP A 5 -34.90 -6.79 5.82
N ARG A 6 -35.85 -6.40 4.96
CA ARG A 6 -35.63 -6.37 3.50
C ARG A 6 -34.43 -5.51 3.15
N LYS A 7 -34.33 -4.30 3.72
CA LYS A 7 -33.19 -3.40 3.49
C LYS A 7 -31.86 -4.08 3.82
N ARG A 8 -31.76 -4.78 4.96
CA ARG A 8 -30.54 -5.51 5.33
C ARG A 8 -30.14 -6.60 4.33
N VAL A 9 -31.12 -7.30 3.76
CA VAL A 9 -30.87 -8.29 2.69
C VAL A 9 -30.30 -7.61 1.45
N ILE A 10 -30.89 -6.49 1.03
CA ILE A 10 -30.45 -5.72 -0.13
C ILE A 10 -29.06 -5.13 0.09
N ASP A 11 -28.82 -4.46 1.22
CA ASP A 11 -27.51 -3.92 1.58
C ASP A 11 -26.43 -5.03 1.55
N GLN A 12 -26.78 -6.24 1.98
CA GLN A 12 -25.85 -7.38 1.96
C GLN A 12 -25.57 -7.88 0.53
N LEU A 13 -26.57 -7.89 -0.35
CA LEU A 13 -26.40 -8.24 -1.76
C LEU A 13 -25.61 -7.16 -2.50
N GLU A 14 -25.96 -5.88 -2.31
CA GLU A 14 -25.23 -4.75 -2.87
C GLU A 14 -23.76 -4.78 -2.46
N TYR A 15 -23.47 -5.10 -1.19
CA TYR A 15 -22.10 -5.31 -0.76
C TYR A 15 -21.40 -6.41 -1.58
N TYR A 16 -22.02 -7.56 -1.83
CA TYR A 16 -21.39 -8.63 -2.61
C TYR A 16 -21.06 -8.21 -4.05
N PHE A 17 -21.98 -7.48 -4.69
CA PHE A 17 -21.84 -6.99 -6.06
C PHE A 17 -21.16 -5.60 -6.15
N SER A 18 -20.76 -5.01 -5.02
CA SER A 18 -20.05 -3.74 -4.96
C SER A 18 -18.68 -3.84 -5.62
N ASP A 19 -18.16 -2.68 -6.05
CA ASP A 19 -16.79 -2.58 -6.58
C ASP A 19 -15.79 -3.16 -5.58
N VAL A 20 -15.88 -2.77 -4.31
CA VAL A 20 -14.91 -3.16 -3.28
C VAL A 20 -14.83 -4.69 -3.10
N ASN A 21 -15.98 -5.37 -3.06
CA ASN A 21 -16.00 -6.81 -2.84
C ASN A 21 -15.76 -7.59 -4.14
N LEU A 22 -16.56 -7.34 -5.18
CA LEU A 22 -16.58 -8.17 -6.39
C LEU A 22 -15.24 -8.16 -7.14
N MET A 23 -14.51 -7.03 -7.09
CA MET A 23 -13.16 -6.89 -7.62
C MET A 23 -12.15 -7.89 -7.01
N ASN A 24 -12.30 -8.16 -5.70
CA ASN A 24 -11.39 -8.97 -4.90
C ASN A 24 -11.91 -10.38 -4.60
N ASP A 25 -13.22 -10.64 -4.77
CA ASP A 25 -13.84 -11.93 -4.48
C ASP A 25 -13.62 -12.93 -5.62
N HIS A 26 -12.57 -13.73 -5.47
CA HIS A 26 -12.22 -14.78 -6.43
C HIS A 26 -13.33 -15.82 -6.65
N PHE A 27 -14.14 -16.12 -5.63
CA PHE A 27 -15.21 -17.10 -5.76
C PHE A 27 -16.33 -16.53 -6.63
N MET A 28 -16.82 -15.34 -6.29
CA MET A 28 -17.87 -14.64 -7.04
C MET A 28 -17.48 -14.48 -8.51
N ARG A 29 -16.27 -13.97 -8.77
CA ARG A 29 -15.74 -13.80 -10.14
C ARG A 29 -15.70 -15.12 -10.91
N ARG A 30 -15.25 -16.19 -10.27
CA ARG A 30 -15.18 -17.52 -10.89
C ARG A 30 -16.57 -18.07 -11.22
N VAL A 31 -17.54 -17.92 -10.32
CA VAL A 31 -18.91 -18.39 -10.55
C VAL A 31 -19.57 -17.60 -11.68
N ALA A 32 -19.46 -16.27 -11.65
CA ALA A 32 -20.01 -15.42 -12.70
C ALA A 32 -19.47 -15.80 -14.09
N HIS A 33 -18.17 -16.07 -14.20
CA HIS A 33 -17.55 -16.48 -15.45
C HIS A 33 -18.01 -17.87 -15.94
N LYS A 34 -18.27 -18.82 -15.04
CA LYS A 34 -18.74 -20.17 -15.40
C LYS A 34 -20.14 -20.17 -16.01
N ASN A 35 -21.02 -19.31 -15.51
CA ASN A 35 -22.42 -19.29 -15.94
C ASN A 35 -22.65 -18.60 -17.28
N ASN A 36 -21.68 -17.80 -17.76
CA ASN A 36 -21.76 -17.12 -19.05
C ASN A 36 -21.27 -17.99 -20.23
N GLY A 37 -21.26 -19.31 -20.08
CA GLY A 37 -21.00 -20.23 -21.19
C GLY A 37 -19.53 -20.37 -21.63
N CYS A 38 -18.57 -19.79 -20.91
CA CYS A 38 -17.15 -20.08 -21.19
C CYS A 38 -16.82 -21.49 -20.68
N LYS A 39 -16.99 -22.48 -21.56
CA LYS A 39 -16.51 -23.85 -21.37
C LYS A 39 -14.98 -23.84 -21.40
N THR A 40 -14.32 -23.42 -20.32
CA THR A 40 -12.93 -23.83 -20.11
C THR A 40 -12.96 -25.31 -19.76
N SER A 41 -12.56 -26.14 -20.72
CA SER A 41 -12.34 -27.56 -20.53
C SER A 41 -11.48 -27.78 -19.28
N HIS A 42 -11.82 -28.84 -18.53
CA HIS A 42 -11.22 -29.15 -17.22
C HIS A 42 -9.69 -29.40 -17.26
N SER A 43 -9.04 -29.36 -18.42
CA SER A 43 -7.61 -29.64 -18.60
C SER A 43 -6.69 -28.41 -18.66
N ILE A 44 -7.20 -27.18 -18.81
CA ILE A 44 -6.36 -25.98 -19.02
C ILE A 44 -6.43 -24.96 -17.86
N ALA A 45 -7.20 -25.26 -16.81
CA ALA A 45 -7.43 -24.34 -15.68
C ALA A 45 -6.16 -23.98 -14.88
N SER A 46 -5.08 -24.75 -15.02
CA SER A 46 -3.81 -24.50 -14.34
C SER A 46 -2.87 -23.53 -15.08
N HIS A 47 -3.14 -23.19 -16.35
CA HIS A 47 -2.24 -22.41 -17.22
C HIS A 47 -2.90 -21.27 -17.99
N LEU A 48 -4.16 -20.91 -17.71
CA LEU A 48 -4.72 -19.67 -18.22
C LEU A 48 -4.08 -18.48 -17.48
N PRO A 49 -3.49 -17.50 -18.20
CA PRO A 49 -2.89 -16.34 -17.56
C PRO A 49 -3.96 -15.60 -16.76
N PHE A 50 -3.59 -15.17 -15.56
CA PHE A 50 -4.40 -14.37 -14.62
C PHE A 50 -5.17 -13.21 -15.30
N MET A 51 -4.67 -12.73 -16.44
CA MET A 51 -5.26 -11.68 -17.27
C MET A 51 -6.58 -12.06 -17.97
N ALA A 52 -6.83 -13.33 -18.30
CA ALA A 52 -8.07 -13.75 -18.96
C ALA A 52 -9.30 -13.69 -18.03
N PHE A 53 -9.10 -13.58 -16.71
CA PHE A 53 -10.17 -13.36 -15.73
C PHE A 53 -10.58 -11.89 -15.58
N ASN A 54 -9.87 -10.96 -16.23
CA ASN A 54 -10.12 -9.51 -16.16
C ASN A 54 -11.04 -8.99 -17.27
N ASP A 55 -11.58 -9.85 -18.14
CA ASP A 55 -12.62 -9.44 -19.07
C ASP A 55 -13.96 -9.32 -18.32
N ILE A 56 -14.15 -8.13 -17.77
CA ILE A 56 -15.23 -7.73 -16.87
C ILE A 56 -16.53 -7.36 -17.63
N SER A 57 -16.48 -7.40 -18.97
CA SER A 57 -17.59 -7.05 -19.86
C SER A 57 -18.74 -8.06 -19.86
N SER A 58 -18.53 -9.27 -19.33
CA SER A 58 -19.52 -10.35 -19.29
C SER A 58 -20.49 -10.20 -18.10
N PRO A 59 -21.80 -10.51 -18.23
CA PRO A 59 -22.80 -10.26 -17.20
C PRO A 59 -22.43 -10.91 -15.86
N THR A 60 -22.17 -10.08 -14.85
CA THR A 60 -21.70 -10.51 -13.53
C THR A 60 -22.88 -10.96 -12.69
N GLY A 61 -23.38 -12.17 -12.94
CA GLY A 61 -24.53 -12.74 -12.24
C GLY A 61 -24.24 -14.04 -11.51
N LEU A 62 -24.93 -14.27 -10.39
CA LEU A 62 -24.86 -15.50 -9.62
C LEU A 62 -26.25 -16.12 -9.45
N PRO A 63 -26.38 -17.46 -9.61
CA PRO A 63 -27.62 -18.19 -9.35
C PRO A 63 -28.05 -18.04 -7.89
N MET A 64 -29.35 -17.97 -7.67
CA MET A 64 -29.92 -17.77 -6.33
C MET A 64 -29.49 -18.87 -5.35
N LYS A 65 -29.45 -20.11 -5.81
CA LYS A 65 -28.94 -21.27 -5.05
C LYS A 65 -27.49 -21.10 -4.57
N THR A 66 -26.66 -20.41 -5.34
CA THR A 66 -25.27 -20.14 -4.95
C THR A 66 -25.21 -19.07 -3.85
N LEU A 67 -26.01 -18.01 -3.99
CA LEU A 67 -26.09 -16.92 -3.01
C LEU A 67 -26.58 -17.43 -1.65
N MET A 68 -27.51 -18.38 -1.62
CA MET A 68 -27.98 -19.03 -0.38
C MET A 68 -26.87 -19.75 0.41
N ARG A 69 -25.73 -20.08 -0.22
CA ARG A 69 -24.58 -20.68 0.47
C ARG A 69 -23.77 -19.64 1.26
N PHE A 70 -24.01 -18.35 1.04
CA PHE A 70 -23.28 -17.28 1.72
C PHE A 70 -23.84 -17.11 3.13
N ARG A 71 -23.02 -17.45 4.12
CA ARG A 71 -23.41 -17.50 5.54
C ARG A 71 -24.15 -16.25 6.02
N ARG A 72 -23.71 -15.05 5.62
CA ARG A 72 -24.32 -13.78 6.06
C ARG A 72 -25.69 -13.54 5.45
N LEU A 73 -25.82 -13.73 4.13
CA LEU A 73 -27.12 -13.63 3.46
C LEU A 73 -28.09 -14.67 4.00
N ASN A 74 -27.62 -15.91 4.12
CA ASN A 74 -28.44 -17.02 4.56
C ASN A 74 -29.00 -16.83 5.98
N ALA A 75 -28.20 -16.22 6.87
CA ALA A 75 -28.65 -15.83 8.20
C ALA A 75 -29.73 -14.73 8.19
N LEU A 76 -29.75 -13.84 7.19
CA LEU A 76 -30.77 -12.78 7.07
C LEU A 76 -32.09 -13.28 6.49
N VAL A 77 -32.04 -14.27 5.59
CA VAL A 77 -33.23 -14.84 4.93
C VAL A 77 -33.73 -16.13 5.56
N ASN A 78 -33.14 -16.55 6.69
CA ASN A 78 -33.51 -17.76 7.43
C ASN A 78 -33.58 -19.03 6.57
N ASN A 79 -32.62 -19.23 5.66
CA ASN A 79 -32.63 -20.33 4.67
C ASN A 79 -33.84 -20.36 3.71
N SER A 80 -34.61 -19.28 3.59
CA SER A 80 -35.75 -19.21 2.67
C SER A 80 -35.39 -18.49 1.36
N MET A 81 -35.55 -19.21 0.24
CA MET A 81 -35.39 -18.67 -1.11
C MET A 81 -36.51 -17.68 -1.48
N ASP A 82 -37.72 -17.91 -0.96
CA ASP A 82 -38.88 -17.04 -1.20
C ASP A 82 -38.67 -15.67 -0.58
N VAL A 83 -38.13 -15.63 0.65
CA VAL A 83 -37.79 -14.37 1.33
C VAL A 83 -36.75 -13.57 0.56
N LEU A 84 -35.74 -14.24 -0.01
CA LEU A 84 -34.73 -13.59 -0.84
C LEU A 84 -35.35 -13.02 -2.13
N THR A 85 -36.23 -13.77 -2.78
CA THR A 85 -36.89 -13.37 -4.02
C THR A 85 -37.85 -12.21 -3.79
N ASP A 86 -38.65 -12.26 -2.72
CA ASP A 86 -39.53 -11.18 -2.28
C ASP A 86 -38.75 -9.90 -1.96
N ALA A 87 -37.62 -10.03 -1.25
CA ALA A 87 -36.78 -8.88 -0.91
C ALA A 87 -36.26 -8.18 -2.16
N VAL A 88 -35.75 -8.92 -3.15
CA VAL A 88 -35.20 -8.34 -4.38
C VAL A 88 -36.30 -7.72 -5.25
N LYS A 89 -37.43 -8.41 -5.45
CA LYS A 89 -38.56 -7.92 -6.27
C LYS A 89 -39.16 -6.62 -5.72
N ASN A 90 -39.22 -6.48 -4.40
CA ASN A 90 -39.79 -5.31 -3.74
C ASN A 90 -38.73 -4.27 -3.36
N SER A 91 -37.51 -4.37 -3.89
CA SER A 91 -36.43 -3.42 -3.62
C SER A 91 -36.15 -2.52 -4.83
N SER A 92 -35.95 -1.24 -4.55
CA SER A 92 -35.36 -0.30 -5.50
C SER A 92 -33.84 -0.27 -5.29
N SER A 93 -33.13 -1.33 -5.71
CA SER A 93 -31.66 -1.28 -5.75
C SER A 93 -31.20 -0.59 -7.02
N ASP A 94 -30.22 0.31 -6.90
CA ASP A 94 -29.60 0.93 -8.07
C ASP A 94 -28.45 0.10 -8.64
N LEU A 95 -28.02 -0.97 -7.97
CA LEU A 95 -26.83 -1.75 -8.33
C LEU A 95 -27.14 -3.14 -8.87
N ILE A 96 -28.15 -3.81 -8.32
CA ILE A 96 -28.49 -5.20 -8.66
C ILE A 96 -29.87 -5.33 -9.29
N GLU A 97 -30.08 -6.40 -10.06
CA GLU A 97 -31.36 -6.80 -10.66
C GLU A 97 -31.46 -8.33 -10.75
N THR A 98 -32.70 -8.84 -10.89
CA THR A 98 -32.94 -10.26 -11.18
C THR A 98 -32.53 -10.59 -12.62
N ASN A 99 -32.01 -11.79 -12.83
CA ASN A 99 -31.66 -12.31 -14.15
C ASN A 99 -32.31 -13.67 -14.35
N ASP A 100 -33.30 -13.71 -15.23
CA ASP A 100 -34.09 -14.89 -15.54
C ASP A 100 -33.25 -15.99 -16.22
N THR A 101 -32.23 -15.62 -17.01
CA THR A 101 -31.39 -16.58 -17.75
C THR A 101 -30.57 -17.48 -16.82
N ILE A 102 -30.11 -16.94 -15.69
CA ILE A 102 -29.27 -17.69 -14.73
C ILE A 102 -30.04 -18.07 -13.46
N ASP A 103 -31.35 -17.80 -13.42
CA ASP A 103 -32.20 -17.92 -12.24
C ASP A 103 -31.50 -17.35 -10.99
N GLY A 104 -31.17 -16.05 -11.07
CA GLY A 104 -30.24 -15.44 -10.13
C GLY A 104 -30.26 -13.93 -10.09
N ILE A 105 -29.25 -13.38 -9.42
CA ILE A 105 -29.08 -11.94 -9.23
C ILE A 105 -27.81 -11.52 -9.96
N ARG A 106 -27.88 -10.40 -10.68
CA ARG A 106 -26.72 -9.80 -11.32
C ARG A 106 -26.60 -8.31 -11.00
N ARG A 107 -25.42 -7.77 -11.25
CA ARG A 107 -25.22 -6.32 -11.31
C ARG A 107 -25.89 -5.74 -12.56
N LYS A 108 -26.54 -4.58 -12.44
CA LYS A 108 -27.19 -3.90 -13.55
C LYS A 108 -26.18 -3.63 -14.68
N PRO A 109 -26.49 -3.93 -15.95
CA PRO A 109 -25.60 -3.67 -17.08
C PRO A 109 -25.18 -2.20 -17.22
N CYS A 110 -26.03 -1.27 -16.80
CA CYS A 110 -25.75 0.18 -16.81
C CYS A 110 -24.73 0.62 -15.74
N LYS A 111 -24.36 -0.27 -14.80
CA LYS A 111 -23.33 -0.03 -13.79
C LYS A 111 -22.26 -1.12 -13.91
N PRO A 112 -21.43 -1.13 -14.95
CA PRO A 112 -20.35 -2.09 -15.03
C PRO A 112 -19.37 -1.91 -13.87
N LEU A 113 -18.58 -2.95 -13.59
CA LEU A 113 -17.45 -2.81 -12.69
C LEU A 113 -16.42 -1.85 -13.31
N PRO A 114 -15.78 -0.99 -12.51
CA PRO A 114 -14.75 -0.10 -13.01
C PRO A 114 -13.52 -0.88 -13.48
N GLN A 115 -12.78 -0.33 -14.44
CA GLN A 115 -11.54 -0.93 -14.90
C GLN A 115 -10.49 -0.92 -13.79
N MET A 116 -9.86 -2.06 -13.58
CA MET A 116 -8.74 -2.21 -12.64
C MET A 116 -7.52 -1.43 -13.13
N SER A 117 -7.32 -0.24 -12.58
CA SER A 117 -6.15 0.60 -12.84
C SER A 117 -5.43 0.96 -11.54
N ASP A 118 -4.13 1.26 -11.64
CA ASP A 118 -3.33 1.73 -10.50
C ASP A 118 -3.92 3.01 -9.90
N GLN A 119 -4.51 3.89 -10.72
CA GLN A 119 -5.17 5.12 -10.27
C GLN A 119 -6.41 4.83 -9.42
N LEU A 120 -7.26 3.88 -9.85
CA LEU A 120 -8.44 3.49 -9.08
C LEU A 120 -8.04 2.85 -7.74
N MET A 121 -7.03 1.98 -7.75
CA MET A 121 -6.52 1.37 -6.52
C MET A 121 -5.94 2.41 -5.56
N ALA A 122 -5.16 3.38 -6.08
CA ALA A 122 -4.64 4.48 -5.28
C ALA A 122 -5.76 5.35 -4.71
N SER A 123 -6.77 5.70 -5.50
CA SER A 123 -7.94 6.46 -5.04
C SER A 123 -8.69 5.76 -3.92
N VAL A 124 -8.90 4.43 -4.04
CA VAL A 124 -9.51 3.63 -2.96
C VAL A 124 -8.63 3.64 -1.70
N ASP A 125 -7.31 3.52 -1.85
CA ASP A 125 -6.39 3.57 -0.72
C ASP A 125 -6.38 4.94 -0.02
N GLU A 126 -6.47 6.04 -0.78
CA GLU A 126 -6.51 7.40 -0.25
C GLU A 126 -7.77 7.69 0.57
N ARG A 127 -8.91 7.09 0.20
CA ARG A 127 -10.16 7.21 0.96
C ARG A 127 -10.38 6.09 1.98
N THR A 128 -9.34 5.34 2.33
CA THR A 128 -9.44 4.25 3.32
C THR A 128 -8.61 4.54 4.57
N VAL A 129 -9.26 4.43 5.73
CA VAL A 129 -8.66 4.58 7.07
C VAL A 129 -8.43 3.21 7.68
N TYR A 130 -7.23 2.98 8.20
CA TYR A 130 -6.90 1.87 9.07
C TYR A 130 -7.21 2.24 10.53
N ALA A 131 -7.95 1.37 11.22
CA ALA A 131 -8.32 1.54 12.62
C ALA A 131 -7.87 0.30 13.42
N LYS A 132 -7.21 0.49 14.57
CA LYS A 132 -6.74 -0.61 15.44
C LYS A 132 -7.13 -0.35 16.89
N GLY A 133 -7.43 -1.42 17.62
CA GLY A 133 -7.80 -1.35 19.04
C GLY A 133 -9.12 -2.05 19.37
N PHE A 134 -9.74 -2.71 18.39
CA PHE A 134 -11.00 -3.42 18.60
C PHE A 134 -10.79 -4.71 19.41
N PRO A 135 -11.73 -5.05 20.32
CA PRO A 135 -11.65 -6.28 21.08
C PRO A 135 -11.78 -7.49 20.15
N LYS A 136 -11.03 -8.56 20.44
CA LYS A 136 -10.94 -9.74 19.56
C LYS A 136 -12.26 -10.50 19.41
N GLU A 137 -13.15 -10.34 20.38
CA GLU A 137 -14.48 -10.96 20.40
C GLU A 137 -15.56 -10.11 19.71
N ALA A 138 -15.24 -8.89 19.25
CA ALA A 138 -16.19 -8.05 18.54
C ALA A 138 -16.76 -8.76 17.31
N THR A 139 -18.08 -8.74 17.17
CA THR A 139 -18.73 -9.38 16.03
C THR A 139 -18.70 -8.48 14.80
N VAL A 140 -18.68 -9.08 13.61
CA VAL A 140 -18.71 -8.31 12.34
C VAL A 140 -19.93 -7.39 12.26
N ALA A 141 -21.06 -7.81 12.81
CA ALA A 141 -22.29 -7.03 12.81
C ALA A 141 -22.15 -5.77 13.68
N GLU A 142 -21.59 -5.89 14.89
CA GLU A 142 -21.33 -4.74 15.77
C GLU A 142 -20.34 -3.76 15.13
N LEU A 143 -19.28 -4.27 14.51
CA LEU A 143 -18.26 -3.42 13.88
C LEU A 143 -18.82 -2.65 12.69
N ILE A 144 -19.71 -3.27 11.90
CA ILE A 144 -20.41 -2.58 10.80
C ILE A 144 -21.36 -1.53 11.35
N GLN A 145 -22.17 -1.85 12.37
CA GLN A 145 -23.07 -0.88 12.98
C GLN A 145 -22.31 0.31 13.57
N TRP A 146 -21.18 0.06 14.23
CA TRP A 146 -20.31 1.11 14.76
C TRP A 146 -19.76 2.01 13.64
N ALA A 147 -19.33 1.41 12.52
CA ALA A 147 -18.78 2.11 11.37
C ALA A 147 -19.82 2.92 10.58
N GLN A 148 -21.06 2.44 10.50
CA GLN A 148 -22.17 3.11 9.82
C GLN A 148 -22.58 4.45 10.47
N ARG A 149 -22.12 4.73 11.70
CA ARG A 149 -22.37 6.02 12.38
C ARG A 149 -21.56 7.16 11.79
N PHE A 150 -20.52 6.86 11.02
CA PHE A 150 -19.67 7.86 10.39
C PHE A 150 -20.18 8.21 9.01
N ASP A 151 -20.23 9.50 8.72
CA ASP A 151 -20.69 10.01 7.44
C ASP A 151 -19.79 9.55 6.28
N GLY A 152 -20.42 9.24 5.15
CA GLY A 152 -19.77 8.71 3.95
C GLY A 152 -19.08 7.36 4.13
N PHE A 153 -19.38 6.58 5.16
CA PHE A 153 -18.90 5.19 5.27
C PHE A 153 -19.45 4.32 4.12
N VAL A 154 -18.57 3.62 3.41
CA VAL A 154 -18.92 2.77 2.26
C VAL A 154 -18.74 1.29 2.57
N SER A 155 -17.58 0.90 3.10
CA SER A 155 -17.29 -0.51 3.32
C SER A 155 -16.29 -0.75 4.45
N LEU A 156 -16.41 -1.94 5.06
CA LEU A 156 -15.55 -2.40 6.13
C LEU A 156 -14.82 -3.68 5.73
N GLN A 157 -13.49 -3.62 5.71
CA GLN A 157 -12.64 -4.81 5.58
C GLN A 157 -12.00 -5.14 6.93
N ILE A 158 -12.16 -6.39 7.36
CA ILE A 158 -11.66 -6.87 8.63
C ILE A 158 -10.21 -7.38 8.50
N GLY A 159 -9.32 -6.85 9.34
CA GLY A 159 -7.97 -7.36 9.50
C GLY A 159 -7.96 -8.74 10.14
N ARG A 160 -7.13 -9.63 9.59
CA ARG A 160 -6.98 -11.00 10.09
C ARG A 160 -5.51 -11.29 10.41
N HIS A 161 -5.29 -12.18 11.36
CA HIS A 161 -3.93 -12.64 11.66
C HIS A 161 -3.33 -13.39 10.47
N ARG A 162 -2.03 -13.23 10.21
CA ARG A 162 -1.37 -13.84 9.05
C ARG A 162 -1.42 -15.37 9.06
N SER A 163 -1.41 -15.99 10.24
CA SER A 163 -1.46 -17.45 10.41
C SER A 163 -2.87 -18.05 10.45
N GLY A 164 -3.94 -17.27 10.26
CA GLY A 164 -5.29 -17.82 10.36
C GLY A 164 -6.42 -16.89 9.97
N ARG A 165 -7.65 -17.30 10.25
CA ARG A 165 -8.86 -16.53 9.92
C ARG A 165 -9.38 -15.67 11.08
N ARG A 166 -8.64 -15.64 12.19
CA ARG A 166 -9.01 -14.92 13.41
C ARG A 166 -8.88 -13.41 13.22
N PHE A 167 -9.78 -12.67 13.84
CA PHE A 167 -9.77 -11.22 13.85
C PHE A 167 -8.50 -10.69 14.53
N SER A 168 -7.84 -9.69 13.90
CA SER A 168 -6.61 -9.08 14.44
C SER A 168 -6.86 -7.87 15.34
N GLY A 169 -8.12 -7.49 15.57
CA GLY A 169 -8.45 -6.26 16.31
C GLY A 169 -8.26 -4.98 15.49
N SER A 170 -8.29 -5.08 14.15
CA SER A 170 -8.09 -3.95 13.25
C SER A 170 -8.98 -4.00 12.02
N LEU A 171 -9.35 -2.84 11.51
CA LEU A 171 -10.28 -2.63 10.41
C LEU A 171 -9.68 -1.71 9.36
N PHE A 172 -10.16 -1.84 8.13
CA PHE A 172 -10.00 -0.85 7.08
C PHE A 172 -11.39 -0.35 6.70
N MET A 173 -11.59 0.96 6.84
CA MET A 173 -12.86 1.63 6.57
C MET A 173 -12.69 2.50 5.33
N THR A 174 -13.42 2.19 4.27
CA THR A 174 -13.41 2.99 3.05
C THR A 174 -14.56 3.97 3.09
N PHE A 175 -14.27 5.22 2.75
CA PHE A 175 -15.23 6.32 2.68
C PHE A 175 -15.54 6.69 1.23
N THR A 176 -16.59 7.49 1.00
CA THR A 176 -16.96 7.98 -0.33
C THR A 176 -15.80 8.77 -0.95
N ASP A 177 -15.21 9.65 -0.15
CA ASP A 177 -14.19 10.62 -0.56
C ASP A 177 -13.06 10.74 0.45
N LYS A 178 -11.91 11.18 -0.04
CA LYS A 178 -10.70 11.39 0.77
C LYS A 178 -10.91 12.37 1.93
N CYS A 179 -11.67 13.45 1.72
CA CYS A 179 -11.91 14.45 2.76
C CYS A 179 -12.60 13.86 4.01
N LEU A 180 -13.52 12.92 3.82
CA LEU A 180 -14.19 12.24 4.94
C LEU A 180 -13.27 11.23 5.63
N ALA A 181 -12.44 10.52 4.85
CA ALA A 181 -11.39 9.67 5.40
C ALA A 181 -10.38 10.47 6.24
N ASP A 182 -9.94 11.63 5.76
CA ASP A 182 -9.04 12.52 6.50
C ASP A 182 -9.70 13.08 7.76
N LYS A 183 -10.98 13.45 7.68
CA LYS A 183 -11.77 13.86 8.86
C LYS A 183 -11.82 12.76 9.91
N MET A 184 -12.09 11.51 9.50
CA MET A 184 -12.10 10.36 10.38
C MET A 184 -10.72 10.09 11.00
N ARG A 185 -9.65 10.14 10.20
CA ARG A 185 -8.27 9.92 10.65
C ARG A 185 -7.82 10.97 11.66
N ASN A 186 -8.24 12.22 11.48
CA ASN A 186 -7.85 13.33 12.36
C ASN A 186 -8.76 13.50 13.58
N GLN A 187 -9.83 12.71 13.70
CA GLN A 187 -10.72 12.76 14.85
C GLN A 187 -10.00 12.21 16.09
N LEU A 188 -9.89 13.04 17.12
CA LEU A 188 -9.25 12.68 18.39
C LEU A 188 -10.22 11.92 19.30
N GLY A 189 -9.69 10.98 20.09
CA GLY A 189 -10.44 10.27 21.13
C GLY A 189 -11.54 9.35 20.60
N VAL A 190 -11.43 8.86 19.35
CA VAL A 190 -12.37 7.88 18.82
C VAL A 190 -12.24 6.58 19.61
N LYS A 191 -13.36 6.12 20.19
CA LYS A 191 -13.43 4.91 20.98
C LYS A 191 -14.39 3.87 20.39
N TYR A 192 -14.06 2.61 20.64
CA TYR A 192 -14.99 1.48 20.55
C TYR A 192 -15.19 0.92 21.96
N ASN A 193 -16.38 1.11 22.51
CA ASN A 193 -16.65 0.94 23.94
C ASN A 193 -15.65 1.79 24.74
N ASP A 194 -14.87 1.18 25.62
CA ASP A 194 -13.84 1.87 26.41
C ASP A 194 -12.45 1.90 25.75
N ASN A 195 -12.29 1.23 24.60
CA ASN A 195 -11.00 1.14 23.91
C ASN A 195 -10.79 2.32 22.98
N GLU A 196 -9.75 3.10 23.23
CA GLU A 196 -9.28 4.12 22.31
C GLU A 196 -8.65 3.50 21.06
N LEU A 197 -9.02 4.03 19.91
CA LEU A 197 -8.61 3.49 18.62
C LEU A 197 -7.44 4.28 18.04
N GLN A 198 -6.46 3.54 17.53
CA GLN A 198 -5.37 4.08 16.73
C GLN A 198 -5.81 4.16 15.28
N MET A 199 -5.76 5.36 14.72
CA MET A 199 -6.15 5.65 13.35
C MET A 199 -4.92 6.02 12.52
N GLU A 200 -4.83 5.44 11.32
CA GLU A 200 -3.83 5.76 10.31
C GLU A 200 -4.54 5.75 8.95
N THR A 201 -4.07 6.50 7.97
CA THR A 201 -4.45 6.26 6.56
C THR A 201 -3.97 4.88 6.13
N LYS A 202 -4.64 4.26 5.14
CA LYS A 202 -4.19 2.97 4.60
C LYS A 202 -2.78 3.06 3.99
N LEU A 203 -2.41 4.23 3.47
CA LEU A 203 -1.07 4.49 2.96
C LEU A 203 -0.01 4.43 4.08
N GLU A 204 -0.25 5.11 5.21
CA GLU A 204 0.60 5.08 6.40
C GLU A 204 0.73 3.64 6.95
N TYR A 205 -0.38 2.90 7.06
CA TYR A 205 -0.38 1.50 7.46
C TYR A 205 0.49 0.62 6.53
N ASN A 206 0.31 0.77 5.22
CA ASN A 206 1.04 0.00 4.21
C ASN A 206 2.54 0.28 4.32
N PHE A 207 2.91 1.55 4.52
CA PHE A 207 4.29 1.96 4.73
C PHE A 207 4.88 1.31 6.00
N ARG A 208 4.19 1.45 7.15
CA ARG A 208 4.64 0.88 8.43
C ARG A 208 4.81 -0.65 8.34
N THR A 209 3.88 -1.33 7.68
CA THR A 209 3.91 -2.79 7.51
C THR A 209 5.08 -3.23 6.63
N LYS A 210 5.33 -2.53 5.51
CA LYS A 210 6.48 -2.83 4.64
C LYS A 210 7.81 -2.60 5.36
N ALA A 211 7.94 -1.48 6.07
CA ALA A 211 9.13 -1.20 6.87
C ALA A 211 9.40 -2.29 7.91
N PHE A 212 8.36 -2.75 8.62
CA PHE A 212 8.48 -3.86 9.58
C PHE A 212 8.94 -5.16 8.92
N ILE A 213 8.37 -5.53 7.77
CA ILE A 213 8.76 -6.73 7.01
C ILE A 213 10.21 -6.61 6.53
N ASN A 214 10.64 -5.45 6.04
CA ASN A 214 12.00 -5.22 5.57
C ASN A 214 13.01 -5.35 6.72
N VAL A 215 12.71 -4.79 7.89
CA VAL A 215 13.53 -4.98 9.11
C VAL A 215 13.62 -6.45 9.51
N GLN A 216 12.51 -7.19 9.47
CA GLN A 216 12.49 -8.63 9.77
C GLN A 216 13.38 -9.43 8.80
N LYS A 217 13.27 -9.16 7.50
CA LYS A 217 14.11 -9.80 6.47
C LYS A 217 15.59 -9.53 6.69
N LEU A 218 15.97 -8.30 7.04
CA LEU A 218 17.36 -7.93 7.34
C LEU A 218 17.89 -8.64 8.58
N LYS A 219 17.05 -8.92 9.57
CA LYS A 219 17.44 -9.66 10.79
C LYS A 219 17.55 -11.17 10.56
N SER A 220 16.78 -11.72 9.61
CA SER A 220 16.77 -13.17 9.32
C SER A 220 17.80 -13.60 8.27
N GLN A 221 18.50 -12.68 7.59
CA GLN A 221 19.55 -13.07 6.67
C GLN A 221 20.77 -13.59 7.44
N PRO A 222 21.28 -14.78 7.08
CA PRO A 222 22.51 -15.28 7.68
C PRO A 222 23.65 -14.31 7.32
N LYS A 223 24.52 -14.00 8.29
CA LYS A 223 25.75 -13.26 8.03
C LYS A 223 26.70 -14.17 7.24
N THR A 224 26.45 -14.35 5.95
CA THR A 224 27.38 -15.05 5.06
C THR A 224 28.41 -14.04 4.54
N ASN A 225 29.67 -14.28 4.87
CA ASN A 225 30.79 -13.69 4.17
C ASN A 225 30.85 -14.31 2.77
N GLY A 226 30.67 -13.49 1.73
CA GLY A 226 31.06 -13.84 0.36
C GLY A 226 29.93 -14.13 -0.62
N VAL A 227 29.81 -13.20 -1.58
CA VAL A 227 29.40 -13.36 -3.00
C VAL A 227 28.06 -14.05 -3.30
N SER A 228 27.12 -13.32 -3.91
CA SER A 228 26.65 -13.61 -5.28
C SER A 228 25.50 -12.72 -5.79
N ASN A 229 25.58 -12.48 -7.10
CA ASN A 229 24.51 -12.36 -8.09
C ASN A 229 23.61 -11.12 -8.16
N GLY A 230 23.83 -10.38 -9.26
CA GLY A 230 22.90 -9.58 -10.06
C GLY A 230 21.57 -9.20 -9.45
N LEU A 231 21.51 -8.02 -8.83
CA LEU A 231 20.27 -7.37 -8.42
C LEU A 231 19.54 -6.85 -9.67
N SER A 232 18.29 -7.29 -9.87
CA SER A 232 17.43 -6.77 -10.92
C SER A 232 17.02 -5.33 -10.58
N ALA A 233 16.67 -4.52 -11.59
CA ALA A 233 16.22 -3.14 -11.42
C ALA A 233 15.08 -2.94 -10.39
N LYS A 234 14.30 -3.99 -10.08
CA LYS A 234 13.25 -3.97 -9.05
C LYS A 234 13.78 -4.00 -7.62
N ASP A 235 14.99 -4.49 -7.39
CA ASP A 235 15.61 -4.65 -6.06
C ASP A 235 16.39 -3.40 -5.62
N LEU A 236 16.41 -2.36 -6.46
CA LEU A 236 17.21 -1.15 -6.27
C LEU A 236 16.40 0.03 -5.70
N ILE A 237 15.10 -0.07 -5.48
CA ILE A 237 14.29 1.07 -4.98
C ILE A 237 13.91 0.82 -3.52
N PRO A 238 14.58 1.43 -2.52
CA PRO A 238 14.08 1.48 -1.15
C PRO A 238 12.72 2.18 -1.08
N ASP A 239 11.93 1.80 -0.07
CA ASP A 239 10.55 2.22 0.15
C ASP A 239 10.30 3.73 -0.11
N LYS A 240 9.17 4.02 -0.78
CA LYS A 240 8.72 5.37 -1.16
C LYS A 240 8.75 6.35 0.01
N SER A 241 8.98 7.64 -0.26
CA SER A 241 8.85 8.82 0.64
C SER A 241 9.99 9.10 1.64
N VAL A 242 11.25 8.80 1.30
CA VAL A 242 12.41 9.13 2.17
C VAL A 242 13.28 10.28 1.67
N VAL A 243 12.83 11.01 0.65
CA VAL A 243 13.61 12.08 0.00
C VAL A 243 12.79 13.36 -0.05
N ILE A 244 13.36 14.47 0.44
CA ILE A 244 12.81 15.82 0.30
C ILE A 244 13.54 16.53 -0.84
N LYS A 245 12.76 17.12 -1.75
CA LYS A 245 13.21 18.05 -2.79
C LYS A 245 12.98 19.47 -2.32
N ILE A 246 14.04 20.27 -2.26
CA ILE A 246 14.05 21.67 -1.85
C ILE A 246 14.38 22.53 -3.08
N MET A 247 13.48 23.45 -3.43
CA MET A 247 13.61 24.36 -4.56
C MET A 247 13.76 25.81 -4.07
N GLY A 248 14.31 26.69 -4.90
CA GLY A 248 14.47 28.12 -4.57
C GLY A 248 15.70 28.46 -3.72
N LEU A 249 16.61 27.50 -3.49
CA LEU A 249 17.75 27.65 -2.58
C LEU A 249 19.01 28.17 -3.33
N LYS A 250 19.60 29.31 -2.93
CA LYS A 250 20.76 29.92 -3.64
C LYS A 250 21.95 28.96 -3.68
N ARG A 251 22.79 29.07 -4.72
CA ARG A 251 24.02 28.27 -4.89
C ARG A 251 25.04 28.49 -3.76
N SER A 252 24.99 29.63 -3.06
CA SER A 252 25.87 29.96 -1.94
C SER A 252 25.65 29.08 -0.70
N VAL A 253 24.47 28.46 -0.56
CA VAL A 253 24.21 27.55 0.57
C VAL A 253 24.80 26.18 0.26
N SER A 254 25.78 25.78 1.07
CA SER A 254 26.47 24.49 0.96
C SER A 254 25.59 23.32 1.43
N THR A 255 25.84 22.14 0.85
CA THR A 255 25.18 20.89 1.23
C THR A 255 25.50 20.48 2.67
N ASP A 256 26.66 20.86 3.20
CA ASP A 256 27.03 20.58 4.59
C ASP A 256 26.20 21.38 5.57
N ARG A 257 25.86 22.62 5.22
CA ARG A 257 24.97 23.46 6.03
C ARG A 257 23.55 22.89 6.05
N LEU A 258 23.04 22.46 4.89
CA LEU A 258 21.76 21.75 4.80
C LEU A 258 21.76 20.47 5.63
N LYS A 259 22.83 19.67 5.52
CA LYS A 259 22.96 18.45 6.31
C LYS A 259 22.92 18.75 7.81
N LYS A 260 23.67 19.76 8.28
CA LYS A 260 23.65 20.20 9.68
C LYS A 260 22.26 20.65 10.15
N PHE A 261 21.53 21.38 9.30
CA PHE A 261 20.15 21.81 9.58
C PHE A 261 19.20 20.62 9.77
N PHE A 262 19.37 19.55 8.98
CA PHE A 262 18.49 18.37 9.03
C PHE A 262 18.88 17.32 10.07
N THR A 263 20.12 17.32 10.56
CA THR A 263 20.61 16.37 11.57
C THR A 263 19.73 16.25 12.83
N PRO A 264 19.18 17.35 13.41
CA PRO A 264 18.32 17.25 14.59
C PRO A 264 17.00 16.51 14.33
N TYR A 265 16.53 16.48 13.07
CA TYR A 265 15.24 15.90 12.71
C TYR A 265 15.34 14.43 12.26
N GLY A 266 16.56 13.91 12.08
CA GLY A 266 16.77 12.51 11.77
C GLY A 266 18.10 12.20 11.08
N LYS A 267 18.30 10.93 10.74
CA LYS A 267 19.55 10.46 10.13
C LYS A 267 19.57 10.77 8.63
N VAL A 268 20.31 11.80 8.24
CA VAL A 268 20.53 12.16 6.82
C VAL A 268 21.50 11.19 6.15
N VAL A 269 21.00 10.42 5.19
CA VAL A 269 21.76 9.44 4.38
C VAL A 269 22.45 10.11 3.19
N TYR A 270 21.76 11.04 2.54
CA TYR A 270 22.28 11.76 1.38
C TYR A 270 21.80 13.21 1.40
N CYS A 271 22.67 14.13 1.01
CA CYS A 271 22.33 15.51 0.76
C CYS A 271 23.14 15.97 -0.46
N GLY A 272 22.46 16.44 -1.49
CA GLY A 272 23.12 16.83 -2.74
C GLY A 272 22.35 17.86 -3.53
N ARG A 273 23.07 18.63 -4.34
CA ARG A 273 22.48 19.61 -5.26
C ARG A 273 22.39 19.03 -6.67
N HIS A 274 21.24 19.19 -7.29
CA HIS A 274 21.01 18.84 -8.69
C HIS A 274 21.53 19.96 -9.61
N PRO A 275 21.97 19.65 -10.84
CA PRO A 275 22.33 20.67 -11.84
C PRO A 275 21.27 21.76 -12.03
N ASP A 276 19.99 21.40 -11.96
CA ASP A 276 18.84 22.31 -12.11
C ASP A 276 18.62 23.22 -10.89
N GLY A 277 19.54 23.22 -9.92
CA GLY A 277 19.55 24.15 -8.79
C GLY A 277 18.80 23.68 -7.55
N HIS A 278 17.93 22.68 -7.64
CA HIS A 278 17.24 22.11 -6.48
C HIS A 278 18.17 21.22 -5.63
N CYS A 279 17.86 21.05 -4.35
CA CYS A 279 18.58 20.18 -3.43
C CYS A 279 17.72 18.97 -3.05
N LEU A 280 18.35 17.80 -2.93
CA LEU A 280 17.72 16.56 -2.48
C LEU A 280 18.33 16.13 -1.16
N VAL A 281 17.48 15.89 -0.17
CA VAL A 281 17.84 15.41 1.16
C VAL A 281 17.15 14.07 1.40
N GLN A 282 17.93 13.02 1.56
CA GLN A 282 17.44 11.68 1.85
C GLN A 282 17.66 11.37 3.33
N PHE A 283 16.59 10.95 4.00
CA PHE A 283 16.66 10.41 5.36
C PHE A 283 16.72 8.89 5.36
N ALA A 284 17.07 8.32 6.52
CA ALA A 284 17.12 6.88 6.70
C ALA A 284 15.74 6.23 6.72
N ASN A 285 14.70 6.98 7.09
CA ASN A 285 13.32 6.52 7.18
C ASN A 285 12.34 7.67 6.88
N SER A 286 11.06 7.36 6.70
CA SER A 286 10.04 8.35 6.33
C SER A 286 9.60 9.24 7.51
N LEU A 287 9.67 8.76 8.76
CA LEU A 287 9.33 9.56 9.94
C LEU A 287 10.29 10.74 10.08
N ASP A 288 11.59 10.48 9.96
CA ASP A 288 12.64 11.50 9.89
C ASP A 288 12.41 12.46 8.71
N THR A 289 11.88 11.94 7.60
CA THR A 289 11.54 12.74 6.41
C THR A 289 10.39 13.70 6.69
N LEU A 290 9.33 13.22 7.35
CA LEU A 290 8.20 14.05 7.77
C LEU A 290 8.61 15.08 8.83
N ASN A 291 9.45 14.70 9.79
CA ASN A 291 10.01 15.63 10.78
C ASN A 291 10.82 16.73 10.09
N GLY A 292 11.72 16.36 9.18
CA GLY A 292 12.48 17.30 8.37
C GLY A 292 11.59 18.21 7.51
N LEU A 293 10.50 17.68 6.94
CA LEU A 293 9.53 18.47 6.19
C LEU A 293 8.74 19.42 7.09
N SER A 294 8.32 18.98 8.27
CA SER A 294 7.61 19.81 9.24
C SER A 294 8.47 20.97 9.75
N ALA A 295 9.78 20.74 9.92
CA ALA A 295 10.74 21.79 10.26
C ALA A 295 10.92 22.83 9.14
N ILE A 296 10.71 22.41 7.88
CA ILE A 296 10.64 23.29 6.71
C ILE A 296 9.27 24.00 6.64
N MET A 297 8.20 23.40 7.15
CA MET A 297 6.84 23.94 7.02
C MET A 297 6.36 24.72 8.25
N ALA A 298 7.13 24.74 9.34
CA ALA A 298 6.77 25.44 10.56
C ALA A 298 6.66 26.96 10.30
N PRO A 299 5.52 27.61 10.66
CA PRO A 299 5.32 29.03 10.41
C PRO A 299 6.33 29.86 11.20
N THR A 300 7.04 30.74 10.49
CA THR A 300 7.70 31.89 11.10
C THR A 300 6.67 33.02 11.09
N ASN A 301 6.23 33.43 12.29
CA ASN A 301 5.24 34.47 12.59
C ASN A 301 4.69 35.30 11.39
N GLY A 302 3.45 35.00 10.99
CA GLY A 302 2.52 35.93 10.32
C GLY A 302 2.37 35.79 8.80
N GLY A 303 1.17 35.42 8.35
CA GLY A 303 0.70 35.66 6.98
C GLY A 303 0.54 34.42 6.10
N ILE A 304 -0.60 34.35 5.43
CA ILE A 304 -1.10 33.26 4.59
C ILE A 304 -0.29 33.23 3.28
N ASP A 305 0.75 32.38 3.24
CA ASP A 305 1.34 31.69 2.08
C ASP A 305 2.51 30.82 2.60
N PRO A 306 2.67 29.53 2.22
CA PRO A 306 3.71 28.65 2.77
C PRO A 306 5.08 28.95 2.13
N LYS A 307 5.66 30.08 2.50
CA LYS A 307 6.95 30.58 2.05
C LYS A 307 7.91 30.58 3.23
N MET A 308 8.93 29.71 3.19
CA MET A 308 9.79 29.43 4.35
C MET A 308 11.23 29.88 4.16
N VAL A 309 11.84 30.39 5.23
CA VAL A 309 13.17 31.01 5.24
C VAL A 309 14.25 30.01 5.74
N ILE A 310 15.07 29.45 4.84
CA ILE A 310 16.33 28.77 5.21
C ILE A 310 17.46 29.81 5.17
N ASN A 311 17.98 30.21 6.33
CA ASN A 311 19.05 31.22 6.48
C ASN A 311 18.72 32.59 5.85
N GLY A 312 17.51 33.12 6.05
CA GLY A 312 17.09 34.40 5.44
C GLY A 312 16.58 34.30 4.00
N GLN A 313 16.49 33.08 3.44
CA GLN A 313 16.04 32.86 2.06
C GLN A 313 14.78 32.00 1.95
N GLU A 314 13.80 32.52 1.20
CA GLU A 314 12.56 31.84 0.85
C GLU A 314 12.78 30.60 -0.04
N VAL A 315 12.25 29.44 0.37
CA VAL A 315 12.36 28.15 -0.33
C VAL A 315 11.05 27.37 -0.25
N SER A 316 10.86 26.45 -1.18
CA SER A 316 9.75 25.48 -1.18
C SER A 316 10.29 24.06 -1.05
N ALA A 317 9.68 23.18 -0.26
CA ALA A 317 10.07 21.78 -0.22
C ALA A 317 8.90 20.81 -0.27
N GLN A 318 9.14 19.65 -0.88
CA GLN A 318 8.16 18.58 -1.02
C GLN A 318 8.84 17.22 -0.90
N VAL A 319 8.11 16.21 -0.43
CA VAL A 319 8.57 14.83 -0.46
C VAL A 319 8.48 14.32 -1.89
N LEU A 320 9.57 13.75 -2.40
CA LEU A 320 9.57 13.10 -3.72
C LEU A 320 8.61 11.92 -3.70
N SER A 321 7.80 11.82 -4.74
CA SER A 321 6.90 10.71 -4.99
C SER A 321 6.83 10.42 -6.49
N GLY A 322 6.23 9.28 -6.86
CA GLY A 322 6.01 8.93 -8.26
C GLY A 322 7.30 8.73 -9.06
N ASP A 323 7.34 9.26 -10.28
CA ASP A 323 8.44 9.03 -11.22
C ASP A 323 9.72 9.81 -10.87
N GLU A 324 9.59 10.97 -10.22
CA GLU A 324 10.76 11.75 -9.74
C GLU A 324 11.56 10.96 -8.70
N GLU A 325 10.88 10.26 -7.79
CA GLU A 325 11.51 9.40 -6.80
C GLU A 325 12.22 8.20 -7.46
N LYS A 326 11.60 7.57 -8.47
CA LYS A 326 12.22 6.47 -9.22
C LYS A 326 13.53 6.91 -9.88
N GLN A 327 13.54 8.07 -10.54
CA GLN A 327 14.74 8.61 -11.19
C GLN A 327 15.87 8.88 -10.19
N PHE A 328 15.55 9.45 -9.03
CA PHE A 328 16.53 9.63 -7.96
C PHE A 328 17.23 8.31 -7.60
N TRP A 329 16.46 7.23 -7.40
CA TRP A 329 17.01 5.94 -7.01
C TRP A 329 17.84 5.27 -8.10
N ILE A 330 17.44 5.36 -9.36
CA ILE A 330 18.22 4.85 -10.50
C ILE A 330 19.62 5.49 -10.47
N VAL A 331 19.69 6.82 -10.36
CA VAL A 331 20.95 7.56 -10.33
C VAL A 331 21.76 7.26 -9.07
N ALA A 332 21.11 7.24 -7.90
CA ALA A 332 21.77 7.00 -6.62
C ALA A 332 22.43 5.61 -6.58
N ASN A 333 21.76 4.57 -7.07
CA ASN A 333 22.32 3.23 -7.08
C ASN A 333 23.36 3.02 -8.16
N HIS A 334 23.21 3.64 -9.32
CA HIS A 334 24.27 3.62 -10.34
C HIS A 334 25.57 4.19 -9.75
N LYS A 335 25.51 5.31 -9.04
CA LYS A 335 26.66 5.90 -8.34
C LYS A 335 27.23 4.97 -7.26
N LYS A 336 26.39 4.27 -6.49
CA LYS A 336 26.84 3.27 -5.50
C LYS A 336 27.57 2.10 -6.17
N SER A 337 27.02 1.55 -7.24
CA SER A 337 27.62 0.45 -8.01
C SER A 337 28.99 0.82 -8.57
N VAL A 338 29.11 2.01 -9.19
CA VAL A 338 30.39 2.50 -9.71
C VAL A 338 31.43 2.69 -8.59
N ARG A 339 31.04 3.25 -7.44
CA ARG A 339 31.93 3.38 -6.27
C ARG A 339 32.39 2.02 -5.72
N SER A 340 31.49 1.04 -5.66
CA SER A 340 31.81 -0.32 -5.24
C SER A 340 32.87 -0.95 -6.14
N LYS A 341 32.66 -0.91 -7.47
CA LYS A 341 33.62 -1.44 -8.46
C LYS A 341 34.98 -0.75 -8.38
N ARG A 342 35.03 0.57 -8.13
CA ARG A 342 36.30 1.29 -7.94
C ARG A 342 37.01 0.85 -6.66
N ARG A 343 36.30 0.66 -5.56
CA ARG A 343 36.86 0.20 -4.28
C ARG A 343 37.41 -1.22 -4.39
N GLU A 344 36.70 -2.09 -5.09
CA GLU A 344 37.12 -3.48 -5.36
C GLU A 344 38.42 -3.53 -6.18
N LYS A 345 38.52 -2.73 -7.26
CA LYS A 345 39.76 -2.59 -8.05
C LYS A 345 40.94 -2.09 -7.20
N LEU A 346 40.71 -1.13 -6.30
CA LEU A 346 41.75 -0.62 -5.40
C LEU A 346 42.21 -1.68 -4.38
N ASN A 347 41.29 -2.47 -3.85
CA ASN A 347 41.61 -3.55 -2.93
C ASN A 347 42.40 -4.66 -3.64
N HIS A 348 41.98 -5.11 -4.82
CA HIS A 348 42.74 -6.07 -5.62
C HIS A 348 44.14 -5.59 -5.99
N LYS A 349 44.32 -4.28 -6.24
CA LYS A 349 45.66 -3.71 -6.48
C LYS A 349 46.54 -3.73 -5.23
N LYS A 350 45.97 -3.51 -4.04
CA LYS A 350 46.69 -3.63 -2.76
C LYS A 350 47.05 -5.07 -2.43
N ASP A 351 46.13 -6.01 -2.67
CA ASP A 351 46.35 -7.43 -2.42
C ASP A 351 47.44 -8.00 -3.35
N ARG A 352 47.41 -7.65 -4.65
CA ARG A 352 48.48 -7.99 -5.59
C ARG A 352 49.85 -7.45 -5.19
N LYS A 353 49.90 -6.24 -4.63
CA LYS A 353 51.15 -5.61 -4.18
C LYS A 353 51.71 -6.32 -2.93
N ARG A 354 50.84 -6.81 -2.03
CA ARG A 354 51.21 -7.60 -0.85
C ARG A 354 51.71 -9.01 -1.21
N THR A 355 51.06 -9.68 -2.16
CA THR A 355 51.52 -11.00 -2.63
C THR A 355 52.86 -10.91 -3.36
N ALA A 356 53.08 -9.86 -4.16
CA ALA A 356 54.36 -9.64 -4.84
C ALA A 356 55.52 -9.33 -3.87
N SER A 357 55.26 -8.63 -2.76
CA SER A 357 56.28 -8.40 -1.73
C SER A 357 56.62 -9.66 -0.93
N GLN A 358 55.67 -10.59 -0.75
CA GLN A 358 55.91 -11.84 -0.03
C GLN A 358 56.67 -12.88 -0.88
N THR A 359 56.42 -12.94 -2.19
CA THR A 359 57.18 -13.83 -3.08
C THR A 359 58.60 -13.34 -3.33
N GLY A 360 58.82 -12.02 -3.43
CA GLY A 360 60.17 -11.43 -3.56
C GLY A 360 61.08 -11.72 -2.36
N ASP A 361 60.52 -11.67 -1.14
CA ASP A 361 61.26 -11.93 0.09
C ASP A 361 61.59 -13.42 0.30
N GLN A 362 60.77 -14.33 -0.23
CA GLN A 362 61.06 -15.77 -0.23
C GLN A 362 62.09 -16.18 -1.30
N SER A 363 62.13 -15.52 -2.46
CA SER A 363 63.19 -15.74 -3.46
C SER A 363 64.54 -15.21 -3.00
N ALA A 364 64.59 -14.07 -2.29
CA ALA A 364 65.83 -13.52 -1.73
C ALA A 364 66.42 -14.42 -0.62
N LYS A 365 65.56 -15.04 0.20
CA LYS A 365 66.00 -16.00 1.24
C LYS A 365 66.51 -17.33 0.70
N ARG A 366 66.03 -17.79 -0.47
CA ARG A 366 66.53 -19.01 -1.12
C ARG A 366 67.87 -18.83 -1.85
N LEU A 367 68.17 -17.62 -2.33
CA LEU A 367 69.46 -17.28 -2.95
C LEU A 367 70.60 -17.09 -1.94
N ALA A 368 70.28 -16.80 -0.67
CA ALA A 368 71.27 -16.66 0.40
C ALA A 368 71.63 -17.97 1.12
N GLN A 369 71.08 -19.11 0.67
CA GLN A 369 71.29 -20.43 1.27
C GLN A 369 71.99 -21.44 0.33
N ASN A 370 72.50 -20.98 -0.82
CA ASN A 370 73.33 -21.77 -1.72
C ASN A 370 74.73 -21.17 -1.87
#